data_AF-A0A382A2U5-F1
#
_entry.id   AF-A0A382A2U5-F1
#
_cell.length_a   1.000
_cell.length_b   1.000
_cell.length_c   1.000
_cell.angle_alpha   90.00
_cell.angle_beta   90.00
_cell.angle_gamma   90.00
#
_symmetry.space_group_name_H-M   'P 1'
#
loop_
_entity.id
_entity.type
_entity.pdbx_description
1 polymer ?
#
loop_
_entity_poly.entity_id
_entity_poly.type
_entity_poly.pdbx_seq_one_letter_code
_entity_poly.pdbx_strand_id
1 'polypeptide(L)' 'IVSLDEGTVQVTKYREFNVIGALNENVELPDCSGKFETTTGIYTDIIEAGDSVLETTFSLTDSSNLILTLQSYETITAPN' A
#
# COMPACT_ATOMS: atom_id res chain seq x y z
N ILE A 1 -29.17 5.58 -2.11
CA ILE A 1 -27.97 5.56 -1.24
C ILE A 1 -26.98 4.66 -1.96
N VAL A 2 -25.82 5.19 -2.35
CA VAL A 2 -24.74 4.39 -2.95
C VAL A 2 -23.80 4.05 -1.79
N SER A 3 -23.64 2.76 -1.50
CA SER A 3 -22.62 2.32 -0.53
C SER A 3 -21.30 2.35 -1.26
N LEU A 4 -20.40 3.24 -0.86
CA LEU A 4 -19.01 3.17 -1.31
C LEU A 4 -18.30 2.14 -0.44
N ASP A 5 -17.36 1.42 -1.02
CA ASP A 5 -16.52 0.50 -0.25
C ASP A 5 -15.63 1.32 0.70
N GLU A 6 -15.63 0.95 1.97
CA GLU A 6 -14.92 1.65 3.03
C GLU A 6 -13.75 0.80 3.53
N GLY A 7 -12.59 1.44 3.73
CA GLY A 7 -11.40 0.80 4.28
C GLY A 7 -10.46 1.83 4.90
N THR A 8 -9.82 1.46 6.00
CA THR A 8 -8.84 2.32 6.69
C THR A 8 -7.57 1.54 7.01
N VAL A 9 -6.43 2.22 6.87
CA VAL A 9 -5.13 1.72 7.30
C VAL A 9 -4.44 2.80 8.12
N GLN A 10 -3.63 2.38 9.10
CA GLN A 10 -2.86 3.28 9.92
C GLN A 10 -1.37 3.03 9.72
N VAL A 11 -0.63 4.07 9.35
CA VAL A 11 0.83 3.99 9.28
C VAL A 11 1.38 4.17 10.69
N THR A 12 1.88 3.09 11.27
CA THR A 12 2.52 3.16 12.60
C THR A 12 3.97 3.63 12.53
N LYS A 13 4.67 3.32 11.42
CA LYS A 13 6.07 3.68 11.15
C LYS A 13 6.31 3.68 9.64
N TYR A 14 7.20 4.55 9.17
CA TYR A 14 7.71 4.54 7.80
C TYR A 14 9.19 4.92 7.80
N ARG A 15 9.91 4.51 6.75
CA ARG A 15 11.32 4.84 6.50
C ARG A 15 11.61 4.73 5.02
N GLU A 16 12.70 5.34 4.56
CA GLU A 16 13.21 5.08 3.21
C GLU A 16 13.50 3.59 3.00
N PHE A 17 13.09 3.07 1.85
CA PHE A 17 13.23 1.68 1.51
C PHE A 17 14.68 1.34 1.11
N ASN A 18 15.18 0.23 1.66
CA ASN A 18 16.47 -0.39 1.32
C ASN A 18 17.69 0.55 1.15
N VAL A 19 17.82 1.59 1.98
CA VAL A 19 18.91 2.58 1.92
C VAL A 19 20.31 1.95 1.92
N ILE A 20 20.49 0.80 2.58
CA ILE A 20 21.77 0.12 2.69
C ILE A 20 22.04 -0.89 1.55
N GLY A 21 21.12 -1.05 0.59
CA GLY A 21 21.26 -1.99 -0.52
C GLY A 21 21.32 -3.45 -0.07
N ALA A 22 20.55 -3.82 0.96
CA ALA A 22 20.43 -5.20 1.40
C ALA A 22 19.80 -6.06 0.28
N LEU A 23 20.20 -7.33 0.24
CA LEU A 23 19.67 -8.33 -0.68
C LEU A 23 18.79 -9.34 0.07
N ASN A 24 17.81 -9.92 -0.62
CA ASN A 24 17.02 -11.05 -0.13
C ASN A 24 17.84 -12.37 -0.16
N GLU A 25 17.22 -13.49 0.24
CA GLU A 25 17.84 -14.82 0.24
C GLU A 25 18.28 -15.30 -1.15
N ASN A 26 17.74 -14.70 -2.22
CA ASN A 26 18.05 -15.01 -3.62
C ASN A 26 19.11 -14.08 -4.23
N VAL A 27 19.74 -13.22 -3.42
CA VAL A 27 20.77 -12.26 -3.88
C VAL A 27 20.18 -11.16 -4.81
N GLU A 28 18.91 -10.84 -4.61
CA GLU A 28 18.19 -9.81 -5.35
C GLU A 28 17.86 -8.62 -4.45
N LEU A 29 17.64 -7.45 -5.04
CA LEU A 29 17.09 -6.33 -4.29
C LEU A 29 15.66 -6.70 -3.86
N PRO A 30 15.31 -6.54 -2.58
CA PRO A 30 13.95 -6.77 -2.13
C PRO A 30 12.99 -5.83 -2.85
N ASP A 31 11.79 -6.33 -3.13
CA ASP A 31 10.68 -5.54 -3.63
C ASP A 31 9.60 -5.44 -2.55
N CYS A 32 8.86 -4.34 -2.54
CA CYS A 32 7.74 -4.12 -1.62
C CYS A 32 6.50 -3.76 -2.43
N SER A 33 5.40 -4.47 -2.15
CA SER A 33 4.10 -4.23 -2.77
C SER A 33 3.58 -2.81 -2.51
N GLY A 34 3.91 -2.27 -1.33
CA GLY A 34 3.42 -0.99 -0.84
C GLY A 34 4.42 0.17 -0.97
N LYS A 35 3.92 1.34 -1.34
CA LYS A 35 4.67 2.61 -1.34
C LYS A 35 3.84 3.74 -0.75
N PHE A 36 4.39 4.41 0.27
CA PHE A 36 3.82 5.64 0.82
C PHE A 36 4.59 6.85 0.30
N GLU A 37 3.92 7.70 -0.48
CA GLU A 37 4.48 8.99 -0.90
C GLU A 37 4.10 10.09 0.09
N THR A 38 5.06 10.50 0.90
CA THR A 38 4.86 11.45 2.00
C THR A 38 4.48 12.85 1.53
N THR A 39 4.84 13.24 0.30
CA THR A 39 4.55 14.58 -0.24
C THR A 39 3.08 14.71 -0.63
N THR A 40 2.51 13.66 -1.23
CA THR A 40 1.11 13.64 -1.68
C THR A 40 0.17 13.03 -0.65
N GLY A 41 0.70 12.30 0.33
CA GLY A 41 -0.10 11.56 1.30
C GLY A 41 -0.80 10.34 0.69
N ILE A 42 -0.29 9.83 -0.43
CA ILE A 42 -0.87 8.67 -1.13
C ILE A 42 -0.09 7.42 -0.77
N TYR A 43 -0.82 6.38 -0.39
CA TYR A 43 -0.29 5.03 -0.21
C TYR A 43 -0.89 4.11 -1.26
N THR A 44 -0.05 3.45 -2.05
CA THR A 44 -0.46 2.42 -3.02
C THR A 44 0.06 1.07 -2.55
N ASP A 45 -0.74 0.02 -2.67
CA ASP A 45 -0.34 -1.33 -2.28
C ASP A 45 -1.04 -2.40 -3.11
N ILE A 46 -0.35 -3.53 -3.30
CA ILE A 46 -0.92 -4.76 -3.87
C ILE A 46 -1.19 -5.71 -2.71
N ILE A 47 -2.47 -5.91 -2.39
CA ILE A 47 -2.94 -6.68 -1.24
C ILE A 47 -3.61 -7.96 -1.71
N GLU A 48 -3.13 -9.11 -1.24
CA GLU A 48 -3.80 -10.39 -1.40
C GLU A 48 -4.86 -10.57 -0.29
N ALA A 49 -6.13 -10.71 -0.69
CA ALA A 49 -7.28 -10.84 0.18
C ALA A 49 -8.13 -12.04 -0.23
N GLY A 50 -7.88 -13.20 0.39
CA GLY A 50 -8.51 -14.46 -0.01
C GLY A 50 -8.04 -14.88 -1.39
N ASP A 51 -8.97 -15.12 -2.31
CA ASP A 51 -8.68 -15.53 -3.70
C ASP A 51 -8.47 -14.34 -4.65
N SER A 52 -8.38 -13.12 -4.12
CA SER A 52 -8.27 -11.88 -4.91
C SER A 52 -6.98 -11.15 -4.61
N VAL A 53 -6.34 -10.62 -5.66
CA VAL A 53 -5.24 -9.66 -5.54
C VAL A 53 -5.80 -8.29 -5.88
N LEU A 54 -5.61 -7.33 -4.99
CA LEU A 54 -6.17 -5.99 -5.09
C LEU A 54 -5.04 -4.97 -5.24
N GLU A 55 -5.06 -4.18 -6.31
CA GLU A 55 -4.29 -2.94 -6.35
C GLU A 55 -5.13 -1.84 -5.67
N THR A 56 -4.58 -1.24 -4.62
CA THR A 56 -5.31 -0.33 -3.72
C THR A 56 -4.63 1.02 -3.66
N THR A 57 -5.43 2.07 -3.55
CA THR A 57 -4.95 3.43 -3.30
C THR A 57 -5.65 3.99 -2.07
N PHE A 58 -4.86 4.44 -1.11
CA PHE A 58 -5.32 5.12 0.09
C PHE A 58 -4.81 6.56 0.11
N SER A 59 -5.60 7.47 0.69
CA SER A 59 -5.19 8.85 0.95
C SER A 59 -5.15 9.14 2.43
N LEU A 60 -4.11 9.87 2.85
CA LEU A 60 -3.97 10.39 4.20
C LEU A 60 -5.09 11.38 4.50
N THR A 61 -5.97 11.03 5.43
CA THR A 61 -7.11 11.86 5.84
C THR A 61 -6.99 12.35 7.28
N ASP A 62 -6.21 11.65 8.12
CA ASP A 62 -5.78 12.15 9.43
C ASP A 62 -4.26 12.09 9.54
N SER A 63 -3.62 13.24 9.34
CA SER A 63 -2.17 13.38 9.45
C SER A 63 -1.64 13.33 10.89
N SER A 64 -2.50 13.59 11.89
CA SER A 64 -2.08 13.56 13.30
C SER A 64 -1.92 12.14 13.80
N ASN A 65 -2.78 11.23 13.32
CA ASN A 65 -2.77 9.81 13.68
C ASN A 65 -2.23 8.90 12.56
N LEU A 66 -1.83 9.49 11.44
CA LEU A 66 -1.37 8.81 10.21
C LEU A 66 -2.38 7.77 9.70
N ILE A 67 -3.66 8.15 9.66
CA ILE A 67 -4.74 7.31 9.16
C ILE A 67 -4.99 7.66 7.69
N LEU A 68 -5.02 6.61 6.86
CA LEU A 68 -5.37 6.69 5.46
C LEU A 68 -6.68 5.95 5.19
N THR A 69 -7.48 6.52 4.31
CA THR A 69 -8.76 5.97 3.87
C THR A 69 -8.68 5.51 2.44
N LEU A 70 -9.33 4.40 2.15
CA LEU A 70 -9.41 3.83 0.81
C LEU A 70 -10.05 4.85 -0.15
N GLN A 71 -9.38 5.11 -1.26
CA GLN A 71 -9.91 5.90 -2.37
C GLN A 71 -10.42 5.00 -3.49
N SER A 72 -9.64 3.98 -3.82
CA SER A 72 -9.96 3.05 -4.90
C SER A 72 -9.26 1.72 -4.69
N TYR A 73 -9.86 0.69 -5.26
CA TYR A 73 -9.21 -0.59 -5.45
C TYR A 73 -9.65 -1.18 -6.79
N GLU A 74 -8.79 -2.03 -7.35
CA GLU A 74 -9.14 -2.86 -8.49
C GLU A 74 -8.61 -4.28 -8.27
N THR A 75 -9.39 -5.28 -8.68
CA THR A 75 -8.91 -6.65 -8.67
C THR A 75 -8.01 -6.86 -9.88
N ILE A 76 -6.77 -7.26 -9.61
CA ILE A 76 -5.80 -7.60 -10.65
C ILE A 76 -5.67 -9.12 -10.74
N THR A 77 -5.64 -9.64 -11.97
CA THR A 77 -5.21 -11.02 -12.21
C THR A 77 -3.68 -11.07 -12.20
N ALA A 78 -3.12 -12.06 -11.51
CA ALA A 78 -1.68 -12.33 -11.59
C ALA A 78 -1.27 -12.44 -13.07
N PRO A 79 -0.14 -11.84 -13.49
CA PRO A 79 0.35 -12.01 -14.85
C PRO A 79 0.59 -13.50 -15.12
N ASN A 80 0.02 -14.01 -16.23
CA ASN A 80 0.21 -15.39 -16.71
C ASN A 80 1.67 -15.70 -17.05
#